data_AF-A0A7J9K0G9-F1
#
_entry.id   AF-A0A7J9K0G9-F1
#
_cell.length_a   1.000
_cell.length_b   1.000
_cell.length_c   1.000
_cell.angle_alpha   90.00
_cell.angle_beta   90.00
_cell.angle_gamma   90.00
#
_symmetry.space_group_name_H-M   'P 1'
#
loop_
_entity.id
_entity.type
_entity.pdbx_description
1 polymer ?
#
loop_
_entity_poly.entity_id
_entity_poly.type
_entity_poly.pdbx_seq_one_letter_code
_entity_poly.pdbx_strand_id
1 'polypeptide(L)'
;MVSVEDDDLAGLEDVSSDGEDLEAEVTDADTSAVNLPGRKPYRKRIRVDNTEPLPLMEGEGKSFRVLGFNQSQRAAFVQILMRFGVGDFDWKEFASRLKQKSHDEIKDYGTLFLTHIAEDITDSPTFSDGVPKEGLRIQDVLVRIAVLLLVSKKVKDASEKPGTRLFTDDIMMRYPTLKGGKFWKEEHDLLLLRAVLKHGYGRWQAIVDDKDLRIQEVICQELNLPIINLPIPGQAGSQVQNGANTTNIEPTGTQTQGNGSGNDVGGDVAQGVADAVNQARVYQDPSILYHFRDMQRRQVEYVKKRVLLLEKGLNAEYQKEFYGEMKTNEVASEQQENGKRVADMPNARTTETPSQVSERLPPIEV
;
A
#
# COMPACT_ATOMS: atom_id res chain seq x y z
N MET A 1 -13.34 -27.54 -14.91
CA MET A 1 -13.26 -26.47 -13.89
C MET A 1 -11.85 -26.52 -13.34
N VAL A 2 -11.00 -25.57 -13.75
CA VAL A 2 -9.59 -25.54 -13.36
C VAL A 2 -9.48 -24.53 -12.24
N SER A 3 -9.10 -25.00 -11.06
CA SER A 3 -8.82 -24.17 -9.89
C SER A 3 -7.60 -23.30 -10.19
N VAL A 4 -7.80 -21.98 -10.21
CA VAL A 4 -6.69 -21.02 -10.28
C VAL A 4 -6.23 -20.80 -8.85
N GLU A 5 -5.01 -21.22 -8.57
CA GLU A 5 -4.35 -21.06 -7.28
C GLU A 5 -4.01 -19.56 -7.11
N ASP A 6 -4.45 -18.98 -5.99
CA ASP A 6 -4.16 -17.61 -5.60
C ASP A 6 -2.66 -17.51 -5.23
N ASP A 7 -1.83 -17.03 -6.16
CA ASP A 7 -0.39 -16.83 -5.95
C ASP A 7 -0.16 -15.56 -5.08
N ASP A 8 0.11 -15.82 -3.80
CA ASP A 8 0.30 -14.85 -2.72
C ASP A 8 1.61 -14.07 -2.91
N LEU A 9 1.52 -12.88 -3.53
CA LEU A 9 2.61 -11.93 -3.81
C LEU A 9 3.25 -11.27 -2.57
N ALA A 10 3.06 -11.83 -1.37
CA ALA A 10 3.35 -11.23 -0.07
C ALA A 10 4.43 -11.97 0.75
N GLY A 11 5.33 -12.71 0.10
CA GLY A 11 6.42 -13.44 0.77
C GLY A 11 7.81 -12.94 0.39
N LEU A 12 8.26 -11.84 1.00
CA LEU A 12 9.68 -11.55 1.16
C LEU A 12 9.91 -11.44 2.66
N GLU A 13 10.46 -12.52 3.23
CA GLU A 13 10.75 -12.68 4.66
C GLU A 13 11.73 -11.60 5.16
N ASP A 14 11.41 -11.01 6.31
CA ASP A 14 12.24 -10.08 7.05
C ASP A 14 13.53 -10.79 7.53
N VAL A 15 14.68 -10.42 6.96
CA VAL A 15 15.98 -10.69 7.58
C VAL A 15 16.18 -9.69 8.73
N SER A 16 15.90 -10.16 9.94
CA SER A 16 16.30 -9.53 11.19
C SER A 16 17.84 -9.41 11.22
N SER A 17 18.37 -8.20 11.00
CA SER A 17 19.77 -7.91 11.30
C SER A 17 19.87 -7.45 12.74
N ASP A 18 20.28 -8.38 13.59
CA ASP A 18 20.86 -8.14 14.90
C ASP A 18 22.07 -7.20 14.73
N GLY A 19 22.23 -6.27 15.65
CA GLY A 19 23.27 -5.26 15.59
C GLY A 19 24.28 -5.48 16.70
N GLU A 20 25.57 -5.50 16.37
CA GLU A 20 26.64 -5.20 17.33
C GLU A 20 27.77 -4.41 16.64
N ASP A 21 28.17 -3.34 17.33
CA ASP A 21 29.51 -2.76 17.49
C ASP A 21 30.20 -2.02 16.34
N LEU A 22 29.90 -0.72 16.27
CA LEU A 22 30.82 0.30 15.79
C LEU A 22 31.69 0.78 16.96
N GLU A 23 32.82 0.13 17.21
CA GLU A 23 33.87 0.72 18.03
C GLU A 23 34.56 1.85 17.25
N ALA A 24 34.45 3.05 17.80
CA ALA A 24 35.24 4.19 17.42
C ALA A 24 36.60 4.09 18.12
N GLU A 25 37.70 4.06 17.36
CA GLU A 25 39.02 4.38 17.91
C GLU A 25 39.68 5.49 17.09
N VAL A 26 40.05 6.52 17.83
CA VAL A 26 40.71 7.75 17.41
C VAL A 26 42.21 7.58 17.60
N THR A 27 42.98 8.09 16.64
CA THR A 27 44.37 8.56 16.71
C THR A 27 45.49 7.56 17.03
N ASP A 28 46.47 7.42 16.11
CA ASP A 28 47.81 7.98 16.37
C ASP A 28 48.60 8.26 15.07
N ALA A 29 49.42 9.30 15.12
CA ALA A 29 50.41 9.67 14.12
C ALA A 29 51.78 9.15 14.55
N ASP A 30 52.60 8.61 13.63
CA ASP A 30 53.85 9.26 13.18
C ASP A 30 54.73 8.33 12.31
N THR A 31 55.40 8.94 11.34
CA THR A 31 56.66 8.58 10.63
C THR A 31 56.99 7.13 10.22
N SER A 32 57.08 6.91 8.91
CA SER A 32 58.40 6.72 8.24
C SER A 32 58.26 6.63 6.71
N ALA A 33 59.17 7.34 6.04
CA ALA A 33 59.21 7.52 4.60
C ALA A 33 59.82 6.32 3.86
N VAL A 34 59.19 5.86 2.78
CA VAL A 34 59.87 5.30 1.61
C VAL A 34 59.14 5.74 0.35
N ASN A 35 59.87 6.47 -0.50
CA ASN A 35 59.46 6.95 -1.82
C ASN A 35 59.28 5.79 -2.81
N LEU A 36 58.10 5.69 -3.43
CA LEU A 36 57.88 5.03 -4.73
C LEU A 36 56.95 5.94 -5.56
N PRO A 37 57.32 6.33 -6.80
CA PRO A 37 56.55 7.28 -7.58
C PRO A 37 55.48 6.53 -8.39
N GLY A 38 54.20 6.89 -8.18
CA GLY A 38 53.14 6.49 -9.10
C GLY A 38 51.96 5.78 -8.44
N ARG A 39 51.20 6.51 -7.61
CA ARG A 39 49.75 6.30 -7.49
C ARG A 39 49.15 7.58 -6.92
N LYS A 40 48.52 8.37 -7.79
CA LYS A 40 47.79 9.57 -7.37
C LYS A 40 46.73 9.14 -6.35
N PRO A 41 46.69 9.76 -5.16
CA PRO A 41 45.63 9.49 -4.19
C PRO A 41 44.30 9.91 -4.81
N TYR A 42 43.29 9.08 -4.60
CA TYR A 42 41.89 9.32 -4.90
C TYR A 42 41.48 10.62 -4.21
N ARG A 43 41.72 11.75 -4.88
CA ARG A 43 41.05 13.00 -4.53
C ARG A 43 39.58 12.70 -4.72
N LYS A 44 38.83 12.62 -3.61
CA LYS A 44 37.40 12.92 -3.62
C LYS A 44 37.26 14.20 -4.45
N ARG A 45 36.87 14.06 -5.72
CA ARG A 45 36.29 15.18 -6.45
C ARG A 45 34.98 15.41 -5.72
N ILE A 46 35.02 16.27 -4.70
CA ILE A 46 33.90 17.15 -4.42
C ILE A 46 33.60 17.75 -5.79
N ARG A 47 32.56 17.22 -6.45
CA ARG A 47 32.19 17.59 -7.81
C ARG A 47 31.77 19.05 -7.73
N VAL A 48 32.70 19.92 -8.04
CA VAL A 48 32.46 21.33 -8.33
C VAL A 48 31.80 21.35 -9.70
N ASP A 49 30.50 21.08 -9.74
CA ASP A 49 29.50 21.69 -10.64
C ASP A 49 28.17 20.94 -10.47
N ASN A 50 27.15 21.63 -9.96
CA ASN A 50 25.76 21.14 -9.90
C ASN A 50 25.03 21.30 -11.27
N THR A 51 25.77 21.48 -12.37
CA THR A 51 25.22 21.79 -13.70
C THR A 51 25.29 20.62 -14.68
N GLU A 52 26.13 19.62 -14.41
CA GLU A 52 26.26 18.45 -15.29
C GLU A 52 25.36 17.32 -14.79
N PRO A 53 24.50 16.75 -15.66
CA PRO A 53 23.56 15.71 -15.26
C PRO A 53 24.29 14.49 -14.68
N LEU A 54 23.64 13.79 -13.75
CA LEU A 54 24.16 12.54 -13.23
C LEU A 54 24.25 11.52 -14.38
N PRO A 55 25.37 10.79 -14.51
CA PRO A 55 25.47 9.77 -15.53
C PRO A 55 24.40 8.70 -15.31
N LEU A 56 23.80 8.21 -16.39
CA LEU A 56 22.79 7.15 -16.34
C LEU A 56 23.32 5.94 -15.57
N MET A 57 24.53 5.48 -15.92
CA MET A 57 25.23 4.38 -15.28
C MET A 57 26.68 4.77 -14.99
N GLU A 58 27.17 4.41 -13.81
CA GLU A 58 28.57 4.61 -13.42
C GLU A 58 29.08 3.46 -12.55
N GLY A 59 30.39 3.22 -12.58
CA GLY A 59 31.04 2.16 -11.79
C GLY A 59 30.72 0.74 -12.27
N GLU A 60 31.32 -0.24 -11.63
CA GLU A 60 31.15 -1.67 -11.93
C GLU A 60 31.02 -2.49 -10.64
N GLY A 61 30.41 -3.69 -10.74
CA GLY A 61 30.22 -4.60 -9.61
C GLY A 61 29.57 -3.90 -8.41
N LYS A 62 30.21 -3.95 -7.23
CA LYS A 62 29.70 -3.31 -6.00
C LYS A 62 29.64 -1.77 -6.07
N SER A 63 30.42 -1.17 -6.97
CA SER A 63 30.43 0.28 -7.19
C SER A 63 29.41 0.74 -8.24
N PHE A 64 28.71 -0.18 -8.90
CA PHE A 64 27.71 0.14 -9.92
C PHE A 64 26.58 1.02 -9.35
N ARG A 65 26.26 2.11 -10.06
CA ARG A 65 25.16 3.03 -9.74
C ARG A 65 24.35 3.34 -10.99
N VAL A 66 23.06 3.60 -10.80
CA VAL A 66 22.15 4.12 -11.83
C VAL A 66 21.64 5.48 -11.35
N LEU A 67 21.97 6.57 -12.04
CA LEU A 67 21.73 7.94 -11.55
C LEU A 67 22.20 8.15 -10.08
N GLY A 68 23.36 7.56 -9.75
CA GLY A 68 23.91 7.59 -8.40
C GLY A 68 23.20 6.69 -7.36
N PHE A 69 22.18 5.91 -7.73
CA PHE A 69 21.52 4.93 -6.87
C PHE A 69 22.28 3.61 -6.87
N ASN A 70 22.67 3.14 -5.69
CA ASN A 70 23.23 1.79 -5.52
C ASN A 70 22.14 0.71 -5.54
N GLN A 71 22.52 -0.56 -5.65
CA GLN A 71 21.58 -1.68 -5.73
C GLN A 71 20.59 -1.74 -4.56
N SER A 72 21.05 -1.51 -3.33
CA SER A 72 20.18 -1.48 -2.14
C SER A 72 19.17 -0.33 -2.20
N GLN A 73 19.58 0.85 -2.67
CA GLN A 73 18.70 2.00 -2.86
C GLN A 73 17.67 1.75 -3.98
N ARG A 74 18.06 1.09 -5.07
CA ARG A 74 17.13 0.69 -6.15
C ARG A 74 16.11 -0.32 -5.66
N ALA A 75 16.55 -1.33 -4.91
CA ALA A 75 15.65 -2.30 -4.27
C ALA A 75 14.69 -1.60 -3.28
N ALA A 76 15.21 -0.70 -2.44
CA ALA A 76 14.40 0.10 -1.52
C ALA A 76 13.37 0.97 -2.26
N PHE A 77 13.76 1.58 -3.39
CA PHE A 77 12.84 2.35 -4.24
C PHE A 77 11.66 1.49 -4.69
N VAL A 78 11.92 0.28 -5.20
CA VAL A 78 10.86 -0.67 -5.59
C VAL A 78 9.98 -1.02 -4.40
N GLN A 79 10.55 -1.29 -3.22
CA GLN A 79 9.77 -1.61 -2.02
C GLN A 79 8.86 -0.45 -1.57
N ILE A 80 9.34 0.79 -1.66
CA ILE A 80 8.54 1.99 -1.36
C ILE A 80 7.42 2.14 -2.40
N LEU A 81 7.72 1.97 -3.68
CA LEU A 81 6.73 2.02 -4.76
C LEU A 81 5.67 0.94 -4.61
N MET A 82 6.05 -0.29 -4.26
CA MET A 82 5.10 -1.38 -4.01
C MET A 82 4.22 -1.13 -2.77
N ARG A 83 4.65 -0.23 -1.89
CA ARG A 83 3.99 0.10 -0.63
C ARG A 83 3.04 1.29 -0.76
N PHE A 84 3.47 2.36 -1.43
CA PHE A 84 2.76 3.65 -1.50
C PHE A 84 2.33 4.03 -2.92
N GLY A 85 2.77 3.29 -3.93
CA GLY A 85 2.53 3.61 -5.34
C GLY A 85 3.29 4.88 -5.74
N VAL A 86 2.83 5.49 -6.83
CA VAL A 86 3.39 6.74 -7.36
C VAL A 86 2.83 7.99 -6.65
N GLY A 87 1.77 7.84 -5.85
CA GLY A 87 1.05 8.97 -5.24
C GLY A 87 0.59 9.98 -6.30
N ASP A 88 0.73 11.27 -5.98
CA ASP A 88 0.51 12.38 -6.92
C ASP A 88 1.80 12.75 -7.69
N PHE A 89 2.73 11.80 -7.84
CA PHE A 89 4.07 12.01 -8.42
C PHE A 89 4.92 13.05 -7.67
N ASP A 90 4.60 13.27 -6.39
CA ASP A 90 5.32 14.20 -5.51
C ASP A 90 6.52 13.58 -4.80
N TRP A 91 6.69 12.26 -4.91
CA TRP A 91 7.78 11.45 -4.32
C TRP A 91 7.99 11.65 -2.81
N LYS A 92 6.98 12.15 -2.09
CA LYS A 92 7.10 12.51 -0.66
C LYS A 92 7.42 11.30 0.22
N GLU A 93 6.76 10.17 -0.03
CA GLU A 93 7.02 8.91 0.69
C GLU A 93 8.43 8.35 0.42
N PHE A 94 9.02 8.68 -0.73
CA PHE A 94 10.37 8.25 -1.09
C PHE A 94 11.43 9.09 -0.39
N ALA A 95 11.26 10.42 -0.37
CA ALA A 95 12.21 11.35 0.24
C ALA A 95 12.42 11.06 1.75
N SER A 96 11.37 10.69 2.48
CA SER A 96 11.48 10.36 3.90
C SER A 96 12.24 9.05 4.18
N ARG A 97 12.26 8.13 3.20
CA ARG A 97 12.80 6.77 3.34
C ARG A 97 14.18 6.60 2.68
N LEU A 98 14.52 7.44 1.70
CA LEU A 98 15.81 7.48 1.00
C LEU A 98 16.67 8.65 1.51
N LYS A 99 17.03 8.63 2.81
CA LYS A 99 17.64 9.76 3.58
C LYS A 99 18.98 10.32 3.06
N GLN A 100 19.55 9.75 1.99
CA GLN A 100 20.80 10.19 1.36
C GLN A 100 20.60 10.65 -0.09
N LYS A 101 19.36 10.85 -0.52
CA LYS A 101 19.01 11.32 -1.86
C LYS A 101 18.19 12.59 -1.77
N SER A 102 18.55 13.57 -2.60
CA SER A 102 17.75 14.77 -2.79
C SER A 102 16.41 14.44 -3.46
N HIS A 103 15.44 15.33 -3.32
CA HIS A 103 14.14 15.17 -3.96
C HIS A 103 14.27 15.10 -5.49
N ASP A 104 15.15 15.92 -6.08
CA ASP A 104 15.42 15.92 -7.51
C ASP A 104 16.05 14.59 -7.98
N GLU A 105 17.04 14.05 -7.26
CA GLU A 105 17.60 12.73 -7.58
C GLU A 105 16.55 11.61 -7.55
N ILE A 106 15.63 11.66 -6.57
CA ILE A 106 14.54 10.68 -6.45
C ILE A 106 13.55 10.83 -7.61
N LYS A 107 13.22 12.07 -7.98
CA LYS A 107 12.33 12.37 -9.09
C LYS A 107 12.91 11.91 -10.43
N ASP A 108 14.20 12.17 -10.66
CA ASP A 108 14.90 11.75 -11.88
C ASP A 108 14.96 10.22 -11.98
N TYR A 109 15.35 9.55 -10.90
CA TYR A 109 15.36 8.08 -10.85
C TYR A 109 13.95 7.49 -10.98
N GLY A 110 12.96 8.11 -10.35
CA GLY A 110 11.56 7.68 -10.45
C GLY A 110 11.01 7.85 -11.85
N THR A 111 11.37 8.91 -12.55
CA THR A 111 11.01 9.12 -13.97
C THR A 111 11.64 8.05 -14.84
N LEU A 112 12.95 7.79 -14.69
CA LEU A 112 13.65 6.70 -15.38
C LEU A 112 12.97 5.35 -15.15
N PHE A 113 12.66 5.03 -13.89
CA PHE A 113 12.00 3.78 -13.50
C PHE A 113 10.62 3.63 -14.15
N LEU A 114 9.83 4.71 -14.19
CA LEU A 114 8.51 4.70 -14.85
C LEU A 114 8.63 4.51 -16.37
N THR A 115 9.64 5.10 -17.01
CA THR A 115 9.94 4.84 -18.41
C THR A 115 10.31 3.38 -18.64
N HIS A 116 11.14 2.80 -17.78
CA HIS A 116 11.57 1.40 -17.85
C HIS A 116 10.41 0.40 -17.74
N ILE A 117 9.49 0.58 -16.78
CA ILE A 117 8.35 -0.34 -16.63
C ILE A 117 7.25 -0.13 -17.68
N ALA A 118 7.35 0.93 -18.48
CA ALA A 118 6.48 1.19 -19.62
C ALA A 118 7.02 0.63 -20.94
N GLU A 119 8.26 0.13 -20.96
CA GLU A 119 8.79 -0.62 -22.11
C GLU A 119 8.01 -1.93 -22.33
N ASP A 120 8.09 -2.48 -23.54
CA ASP A 120 7.55 -3.80 -23.83
C ASP A 120 8.18 -4.87 -22.93
N ILE A 121 7.36 -5.77 -22.39
CA ILE A 121 7.84 -6.85 -21.52
C ILE A 121 8.61 -7.85 -22.37
N THR A 122 9.93 -7.84 -22.22
CA THR A 122 10.87 -8.74 -22.89
C THR A 122 11.64 -9.62 -21.89
N ASP A 123 12.13 -10.78 -22.34
CA ASP A 123 12.99 -11.68 -21.56
C ASP A 123 14.44 -11.15 -21.38
N SER A 124 14.73 -9.95 -21.89
CA SER A 124 16.04 -9.32 -21.73
C SER A 124 16.35 -9.06 -20.24
N PRO A 125 17.57 -9.33 -19.76
CA PRO A 125 17.97 -9.02 -18.38
C PRO A 125 18.16 -7.52 -18.12
N THR A 126 18.16 -6.69 -19.16
CA THR A 126 18.32 -5.22 -19.10
C THR A 126 17.18 -4.50 -19.82
N PHE A 127 16.95 -3.24 -19.47
CA PHE A 127 16.12 -2.31 -20.24
C PHE A 127 16.82 -1.87 -21.53
N SER A 128 16.10 -1.11 -22.37
CA SER A 128 16.57 -0.65 -23.68
C SER A 128 17.86 0.19 -23.62
N ASP A 129 18.10 0.85 -22.49
CA ASP A 129 19.28 1.68 -22.21
C ASP A 129 20.45 0.91 -21.55
N GLY A 130 20.30 -0.40 -21.33
CA GLY A 130 21.30 -1.27 -20.73
C GLY A 130 21.25 -1.35 -19.19
N VAL A 131 20.34 -0.62 -18.52
CA VAL A 131 20.16 -0.72 -17.07
C VAL A 131 19.65 -2.12 -16.71
N PRO A 132 20.25 -2.82 -15.73
CA PRO A 132 19.81 -4.17 -15.35
C PRO A 132 18.44 -4.14 -14.67
N LYS A 133 17.59 -5.13 -15.00
CA LYS A 133 16.28 -5.32 -14.36
C LYS A 133 16.39 -5.90 -12.95
N GLU A 134 17.48 -6.58 -12.62
CA GLU A 134 17.76 -7.10 -11.27
C GLU A 134 16.62 -7.98 -10.71
N GLY A 135 15.95 -8.77 -11.57
CA GLY A 135 14.83 -9.62 -11.18
C GLY A 135 13.49 -8.89 -11.01
N LEU A 136 13.38 -7.64 -11.47
CA LEU A 136 12.15 -6.86 -11.43
C LEU A 136 11.02 -7.57 -12.20
N ARG A 137 9.97 -7.96 -11.48
CA ARG A 137 8.72 -8.45 -12.06
C ARG A 137 7.84 -7.27 -12.45
N ILE A 138 8.05 -6.75 -13.66
CA ILE A 138 7.39 -5.53 -14.17
C ILE A 138 5.86 -5.63 -14.05
N GLN A 139 5.29 -6.79 -14.37
CA GLN A 139 3.85 -7.01 -14.30
C GLN A 139 3.29 -6.81 -12.89
N ASP A 140 3.95 -7.34 -11.86
CA ASP A 140 3.52 -7.20 -10.48
C ASP A 140 3.59 -5.75 -9.99
N VAL A 141 4.62 -5.03 -10.44
CA VAL A 141 4.78 -3.60 -10.16
C VAL A 141 3.65 -2.80 -10.78
N LEU A 142 3.33 -3.03 -12.05
CA LEU A 142 2.23 -2.37 -12.75
C LEU A 142 0.88 -2.67 -12.10
N VAL A 143 0.61 -3.92 -11.73
CA VAL A 143 -0.60 -4.32 -11.00
C VAL A 143 -0.70 -3.57 -9.68
N ARG A 144 0.40 -3.49 -8.91
CA ARG A 144 0.41 -2.78 -7.63
C ARG A 144 0.19 -1.27 -7.79
N ILE A 145 0.81 -0.65 -8.79
CA ILE A 145 0.59 0.78 -9.11
C ILE A 145 -0.88 1.01 -9.45
N ALA A 146 -1.47 0.17 -10.32
CA ALA A 146 -2.88 0.29 -10.71
C ALA A 146 -3.82 0.18 -9.49
N VAL A 147 -3.62 -0.82 -8.63
CA VAL A 147 -4.41 -0.98 -7.40
C VAL A 147 -4.34 0.28 -6.52
N LEU A 148 -3.15 0.82 -6.27
CA LEU A 148 -2.98 1.98 -5.40
C LEU A 148 -3.54 3.27 -6.01
N LEU A 149 -3.51 3.42 -7.34
CA LEU A 149 -4.19 4.51 -8.05
C LEU A 149 -5.71 4.40 -7.92
N LEU A 150 -6.28 3.19 -8.04
CA LEU A 150 -7.72 2.96 -7.87
C LEU A 150 -8.18 3.25 -6.44
N VAL A 151 -7.40 2.84 -5.43
CA VAL A 151 -7.66 3.16 -4.02
C VAL A 151 -7.64 4.67 -3.81
N SER A 152 -6.63 5.36 -4.34
CA SER A 152 -6.49 6.83 -4.23
C SER A 152 -7.66 7.56 -4.87
N LYS A 153 -8.03 7.17 -6.10
CA LYS A 153 -9.21 7.70 -6.79
C LYS A 153 -10.48 7.50 -5.98
N LYS A 154 -10.73 6.28 -5.48
CA LYS A 154 -11.93 5.97 -4.69
C LYS A 154 -12.03 6.80 -3.41
N VAL A 155 -10.92 6.94 -2.68
CA VAL A 155 -10.87 7.77 -1.46
C VAL A 155 -11.14 9.23 -1.77
N LYS A 156 -10.59 9.75 -2.88
CA LYS A 156 -10.83 11.11 -3.34
C LYS A 156 -12.30 11.33 -3.72
N ASP A 157 -12.87 10.48 -4.56
CA ASP A 157 -14.27 10.57 -5.00
C ASP A 157 -15.24 10.57 -3.80
N ALA A 158 -14.99 9.69 -2.83
CA ALA A 158 -15.80 9.60 -1.61
C ALA A 158 -15.68 10.85 -0.71
N SER A 159 -14.55 11.57 -0.77
CA SER A 159 -14.37 12.83 -0.04
C SER A 159 -15.09 14.01 -0.71
N GLU A 160 -15.16 14.02 -2.05
CA GLU A 160 -15.82 15.06 -2.83
C GLU A 160 -17.35 14.91 -2.82
N LYS A 161 -17.87 13.68 -2.67
CA LYS A 161 -19.30 13.37 -2.61
C LYS A 161 -19.66 12.62 -1.32
N PRO A 162 -19.66 13.28 -0.15
CA PRO A 162 -20.04 12.64 1.10
C PRO A 162 -21.46 12.05 1.01
N GLY A 163 -21.63 10.81 1.49
CA GLY A 163 -22.93 10.14 1.55
C GLY A 163 -23.31 9.32 0.31
N THR A 164 -22.48 9.30 -0.74
CA THR A 164 -22.64 8.31 -1.82
C THR A 164 -22.10 6.94 -1.39
N ARG A 165 -22.73 5.86 -1.87
CA ARG A 165 -22.19 4.50 -1.70
C ARG A 165 -20.79 4.42 -2.30
N LEU A 166 -19.90 3.71 -1.61
CA LEU A 166 -18.53 3.41 -1.99
C LEU A 166 -18.47 2.57 -3.28
N PHE A 167 -19.41 1.62 -3.42
CA PHE A 167 -19.58 0.80 -4.61
C PHE A 167 -20.99 0.88 -5.17
N THR A 168 -21.10 0.79 -6.50
CA THR A 168 -22.39 0.73 -7.20
C THR A 168 -23.15 -0.59 -6.95
N ASP A 169 -24.49 -0.55 -7.05
CA ASP A 169 -25.35 -1.69 -6.68
C ASP A 169 -25.06 -2.97 -7.47
N ASP A 170 -24.70 -2.84 -8.75
CA ASP A 170 -24.32 -3.98 -9.59
C ASP A 170 -23.00 -4.64 -9.16
N ILE A 171 -22.06 -3.85 -8.64
CA ILE A 171 -20.80 -4.37 -8.09
C ILE A 171 -21.07 -5.08 -6.77
N MET A 172 -21.93 -4.50 -5.94
CA MET A 172 -22.40 -5.12 -4.70
C MET A 172 -23.20 -6.41 -4.96
N MET A 173 -23.90 -6.53 -6.11
CA MET A 173 -24.53 -7.78 -6.53
C MET A 173 -23.50 -8.82 -6.98
N ARG A 174 -22.44 -8.41 -7.69
CA ARG A 174 -21.35 -9.31 -8.13
C ARG A 174 -20.52 -9.82 -6.96
N TYR A 175 -20.30 -8.98 -5.95
CA TYR A 175 -19.57 -9.32 -4.74
C TYR A 175 -20.43 -9.06 -3.50
N PRO A 176 -21.40 -9.95 -3.17
CA PRO A 176 -22.32 -9.75 -2.05
C PRO A 176 -21.62 -9.55 -0.70
N THR A 177 -20.42 -10.08 -0.53
CA THR A 177 -19.58 -9.92 0.67
C THR A 177 -19.10 -8.49 0.89
N LEU A 178 -19.14 -7.62 -0.14
CA LEU A 178 -18.84 -6.19 0.02
C LEU A 178 -19.87 -5.46 0.88
N LYS A 179 -21.12 -5.98 1.01
CA LYS A 179 -22.17 -5.41 1.87
C LYS A 179 -21.77 -5.29 3.34
N GLY A 180 -20.65 -5.91 3.73
CA GLY A 180 -20.12 -5.88 5.07
C GLY A 180 -20.73 -6.98 5.93
N GLY A 181 -20.47 -6.87 7.21
CA GLY A 181 -20.87 -7.82 8.23
C GLY A 181 -21.91 -7.26 9.19
N LYS A 182 -22.00 -7.87 10.36
CA LYS A 182 -22.91 -7.42 11.42
C LYS A 182 -22.48 -6.07 11.97
N PHE A 183 -21.19 -5.90 12.20
CA PHE A 183 -20.55 -4.71 12.78
C PHE A 183 -19.69 -3.97 11.74
N TRP A 184 -19.04 -4.69 10.83
CA TRP A 184 -18.28 -4.08 9.74
C TRP A 184 -19.20 -3.52 8.66
N LYS A 185 -19.02 -2.24 8.31
CA LYS A 185 -19.86 -1.49 7.39
C LYS A 185 -19.02 -0.74 6.35
N GLU A 186 -19.70 -0.12 5.39
CA GLU A 186 -19.11 0.63 4.29
C GLU A 186 -18.21 1.79 4.76
N GLU A 187 -18.55 2.47 5.87
CA GLU A 187 -17.69 3.50 6.45
C GLU A 187 -16.34 2.94 6.92
N HIS A 188 -16.31 1.69 7.38
CA HIS A 188 -15.08 1.00 7.79
C HIS A 188 -14.26 0.59 6.56
N ASP A 189 -14.90 0.25 5.45
CA ASP A 189 -14.20 0.02 4.18
C ASP A 189 -13.49 1.28 3.72
N LEU A 190 -14.17 2.43 3.75
CA LEU A 190 -13.55 3.70 3.38
C LEU A 190 -12.39 4.07 4.32
N LEU A 191 -12.54 3.86 5.64
CA LEU A 191 -11.44 4.03 6.59
C LEU A 191 -10.27 3.11 6.28
N LEU A 192 -10.54 1.86 5.92
CA LEU A 192 -9.52 0.88 5.58
C LEU A 192 -8.77 1.25 4.29
N LEU A 193 -9.46 1.73 3.26
CA LEU A 193 -8.82 2.26 2.04
C LEU A 193 -7.91 3.46 2.34
N ARG A 194 -8.36 4.38 3.20
CA ARG A 194 -7.52 5.50 3.67
C ARG A 194 -6.31 5.01 4.45
N ALA A 195 -6.48 3.98 5.29
CA ALA A 195 -5.40 3.39 6.07
C ALA A 195 -4.36 2.71 5.18
N VAL A 196 -4.76 2.06 4.07
CA VAL A 196 -3.83 1.52 3.07
C VAL A 196 -2.95 2.61 2.48
N LEU A 197 -3.51 3.77 2.16
CA LEU A 197 -2.72 4.92 1.65
C LEU A 197 -1.82 5.53 2.74
N LYS A 198 -2.32 5.66 3.97
CA LYS A 198 -1.59 6.26 5.11
C LYS A 198 -0.41 5.41 5.56
N HIS A 199 -0.61 4.11 5.74
CA HIS A 199 0.39 3.20 6.31
C HIS A 199 1.19 2.47 5.24
N GLY A 200 0.61 2.31 4.06
CA GLY A 200 1.18 1.58 2.95
C GLY A 200 0.66 0.14 2.83
N TYR A 201 0.45 -0.30 1.59
CA TYR A 201 -0.07 -1.61 1.26
C TYR A 201 0.71 -2.75 1.90
N GLY A 202 0.05 -3.72 2.53
CA GLY A 202 0.75 -4.84 3.18
C GLY A 202 1.23 -4.53 4.60
N ARG A 203 1.06 -3.31 5.13
CA ARG A 203 1.37 -2.99 6.54
C ARG A 203 0.17 -3.31 7.42
N TRP A 204 -0.37 -4.51 7.29
CA TRP A 204 -1.64 -4.90 7.92
C TRP A 204 -1.61 -4.71 9.45
N GLN A 205 -0.51 -5.08 10.09
CA GLN A 205 -0.33 -4.88 11.53
C GLN A 205 -0.36 -3.38 11.90
N ALA A 206 0.36 -2.52 11.15
CA ALA A 206 0.36 -1.08 11.42
C ALA A 206 -1.03 -0.45 11.22
N ILE A 207 -1.83 -0.97 10.29
CA ILE A 207 -3.21 -0.55 10.08
C ILE A 207 -4.07 -0.98 11.28
N VAL A 208 -3.93 -2.21 11.76
CA VAL A 208 -4.67 -2.70 12.95
C VAL A 208 -4.29 -1.91 14.21
N ASP A 209 -3.01 -1.58 14.37
CA ASP A 209 -2.49 -0.87 15.55
C ASP A 209 -2.80 0.64 15.54
N ASP A 210 -3.35 1.17 14.45
CA ASP A 210 -3.74 2.58 14.35
C ASP A 210 -5.01 2.86 15.17
N LYS A 211 -4.79 3.39 16.38
CA LYS A 211 -5.85 3.74 17.34
C LYS A 211 -6.84 4.76 16.79
N ASP A 212 -6.45 5.59 15.82
CA ASP A 212 -7.34 6.60 15.22
C ASP A 212 -8.45 5.93 14.38
N LEU A 213 -8.20 4.72 13.87
CA LEU A 213 -9.15 3.99 13.04
C LEU A 213 -10.21 3.25 13.85
N ARG A 214 -9.89 2.86 15.10
CA ARG A 214 -10.76 2.06 15.99
C ARG A 214 -11.36 0.81 15.33
N ILE A 215 -10.64 0.24 14.36
CA ILE A 215 -11.09 -0.95 13.62
C ILE A 215 -10.88 -2.23 14.44
N GLN A 216 -9.99 -2.20 15.44
CA GLN A 216 -9.68 -3.36 16.27
C GLN A 216 -10.92 -3.88 17.00
N GLU A 217 -11.66 -2.97 17.65
CA GLU A 217 -12.87 -3.31 18.40
C GLU A 217 -13.96 -3.84 17.47
N VAL A 218 -14.11 -3.24 16.29
CA VAL A 218 -15.10 -3.65 15.28
C VAL A 218 -14.78 -5.05 14.75
N ILE A 219 -13.51 -5.34 14.44
CA ILE A 219 -13.08 -6.65 13.96
C ILE A 219 -13.26 -7.71 15.05
N CYS A 220 -12.95 -7.40 16.31
CA CYS A 220 -13.20 -8.33 17.41
C CYS A 220 -14.69 -8.66 17.53
N GLN A 221 -15.58 -7.68 17.42
CA GLN A 221 -17.02 -7.93 17.45
C GLN A 221 -17.49 -8.75 16.25
N GLU A 222 -16.97 -8.47 15.05
CA GLU A 222 -17.31 -9.21 13.83
C GLU A 222 -16.89 -10.68 13.91
N LEU A 223 -15.72 -10.94 14.51
CA LEU A 223 -15.15 -12.29 14.63
C LEU A 223 -15.52 -12.99 15.94
N ASN A 224 -16.34 -12.37 16.80
CA ASN A 224 -16.63 -12.83 18.16
C ASN A 224 -15.36 -13.16 18.97
N LEU A 225 -14.35 -12.30 18.89
CA LEU A 225 -13.10 -12.42 19.65
C LEU A 225 -13.15 -11.60 20.94
N PRO A 226 -12.56 -12.06 22.05
CA PRO A 226 -12.38 -11.25 23.24
C PRO A 226 -11.42 -10.09 22.94
N ILE A 227 -11.71 -8.90 23.44
CA ILE A 227 -10.79 -7.76 23.36
C ILE A 227 -9.77 -7.91 24.47
N ILE A 228 -8.51 -8.16 24.10
CA ILE A 228 -7.39 -8.31 25.03
C ILE A 228 -6.45 -7.13 24.85
N ASN A 229 -6.37 -6.26 25.85
CA ASN A 229 -5.42 -5.15 25.88
C ASN A 229 -4.25 -5.52 26.79
N LEU A 230 -3.06 -5.72 26.21
CA LEU A 230 -1.84 -5.79 27.01
C LEU A 230 -1.29 -4.38 27.19
N PRO A 231 -0.92 -3.97 28.42
CA PRO A 231 -0.24 -2.70 28.59
C PRO A 231 1.13 -2.78 27.93
N ILE A 232 1.42 -1.86 27.02
CA ILE A 232 2.72 -1.72 26.37
C ILE A 232 3.72 -1.32 27.47
N PRO A 233 4.89 -1.99 27.60
CA PRO A 233 5.93 -1.55 28.53
C PRO A 233 6.33 -0.10 28.20
N GLY A 234 6.06 0.83 29.12
CA GLY A 234 6.45 2.25 28.99
C GLY A 234 5.32 3.28 28.89
N GLN A 235 4.04 2.90 28.90
CA GLN A 235 2.94 3.88 28.99
C GLN A 235 2.14 3.72 30.29
N ALA A 236 2.64 4.32 31.37
CA ALA A 236 1.82 4.65 32.53
C ALA A 236 1.04 5.94 32.23
N GLY A 237 -0.29 5.86 32.14
CA GLY A 237 -1.14 7.05 32.10
C GLY A 237 -2.51 6.85 31.45
N SER A 238 -3.54 6.80 32.30
CA SER A 238 -4.96 7.02 31.99
C SER A 238 -5.72 5.92 31.24
N GLN A 239 -6.08 4.85 31.97
CA GLN A 239 -7.24 4.03 31.62
C GLN A 239 -8.44 4.49 32.45
N VAL A 240 -9.36 5.20 31.80
CA VAL A 240 -10.68 5.55 32.35
C VAL A 240 -11.51 4.27 32.44
N GLN A 241 -11.94 3.95 33.66
CA GLN A 241 -12.88 2.87 33.94
C GLN A 241 -14.22 3.14 33.25
N ASN A 242 -14.75 2.15 32.54
CA ASN A 242 -16.19 2.00 32.37
C ASN A 242 -16.54 0.54 32.61
N GLY A 243 -17.08 0.27 33.80
CA GLY A 243 -17.60 -1.02 34.22
C GLY A 243 -19.02 -1.23 33.72
N ALA A 244 -19.33 -2.48 33.38
CA ALA A 244 -20.69 -2.99 33.33
C ALA A 244 -20.67 -4.42 33.87
N ASN A 245 -20.69 -4.55 35.19
CA ASN A 245 -20.93 -5.83 35.87
C ASN A 245 -22.44 -6.12 35.82
N THR A 246 -22.84 -7.15 35.10
CA THR A 246 -24.15 -7.80 35.26
C THR A 246 -24.02 -8.91 36.29
N THR A 247 -24.45 -8.68 37.52
CA THR A 247 -24.62 -9.73 38.55
C THR A 247 -26.10 -10.07 38.70
N ASN A 248 -26.42 -11.33 38.44
CA ASN A 248 -27.72 -11.95 38.62
C ASN A 248 -27.91 -12.41 40.08
N ILE A 249 -29.10 -12.11 40.61
CA ILE A 249 -29.98 -12.96 41.45
C ILE A 249 -29.45 -13.34 42.85
N GLU A 250 -30.01 -12.67 43.88
CA GLU A 250 -30.15 -13.21 45.24
C GLU A 250 -31.20 -14.34 45.27
N PRO A 251 -31.15 -15.23 46.29
CA PRO A 251 -32.19 -15.09 47.31
C PRO A 251 -31.73 -15.33 48.76
N THR A 252 -32.26 -14.45 49.63
CA THR A 252 -32.86 -14.72 50.96
C THR A 252 -31.99 -15.27 52.10
N GLY A 253 -31.98 -14.53 53.22
CA GLY A 253 -32.05 -15.16 54.54
C GLY A 253 -31.40 -14.45 55.74
N THR A 254 -32.24 -13.71 56.48
CA THR A 254 -32.24 -13.61 57.96
C THR A 254 -31.24 -12.68 58.69
N GLN A 255 -31.81 -11.57 59.20
CA GLN A 255 -31.68 -10.93 60.53
C GLN A 255 -30.34 -11.05 61.31
N THR A 256 -29.74 -9.91 61.69
CA THR A 256 -29.82 -9.34 63.06
C THR A 256 -28.90 -8.11 63.24
N GLN A 257 -29.52 -6.98 63.58
CA GLN A 257 -29.19 -5.99 64.64
C GLN A 257 -27.75 -5.85 65.17
N GLY A 258 -27.23 -4.61 65.17
CA GLY A 258 -26.13 -4.22 66.07
C GLY A 258 -25.46 -2.87 65.76
N ASN A 259 -25.93 -1.80 66.41
CA ASN A 259 -25.24 -0.51 66.52
C ASN A 259 -23.84 -0.66 67.18
N GLY A 260 -22.90 0.23 66.84
CA GLY A 260 -21.72 0.46 67.69
C GLY A 260 -20.65 1.36 67.08
N SER A 261 -20.67 2.64 67.43
CA SER A 261 -19.59 3.61 67.21
C SER A 261 -18.28 3.20 67.91
N GLY A 262 -17.14 3.60 67.36
CA GLY A 262 -15.86 3.52 68.08
C GLY A 262 -14.64 3.91 67.24
N ASN A 263 -14.18 5.13 67.47
CA ASN A 263 -13.00 5.84 66.96
C ASN A 263 -11.68 5.05 66.81
N ASP A 264 -11.00 5.36 65.69
CA ASP A 264 -9.62 5.88 65.57
C ASP A 264 -8.42 5.03 66.05
N VAL A 265 -7.45 4.83 65.14
CA VAL A 265 -6.00 5.07 65.29
C VAL A 265 -5.26 4.44 64.09
N GLY A 266 -4.30 5.20 63.55
CA GLY A 266 -3.65 5.02 62.26
C GLY A 266 -2.81 3.75 62.05
N GLY A 267 -2.56 3.47 60.77
CA GLY A 267 -1.63 2.46 60.30
C GLY A 267 -1.15 2.83 58.90
N ASP A 268 0.18 2.87 58.74
CA ASP A 268 0.95 3.28 57.58
C ASP A 268 0.49 2.70 56.23
N VAL A 269 0.61 3.56 55.20
CA VAL A 269 0.38 3.26 53.80
C VAL A 269 1.49 2.35 53.26
N ALA A 270 1.20 1.07 53.11
CA ALA A 270 1.96 0.14 52.28
C ALA A 270 1.22 -0.14 50.96
N GLN A 271 1.00 0.91 50.16
CA GLN A 271 0.36 0.81 48.84
C GLN A 271 1.43 1.00 47.76
N GLY A 272 2.15 -0.08 47.41
CA GLY A 272 3.18 0.00 46.36
C GLY A 272 3.68 -1.34 45.84
N VAL A 273 3.48 -2.43 46.57
CA VAL A 273 3.99 -3.75 46.17
C VAL A 273 2.91 -4.62 45.49
N ALA A 274 1.64 -4.48 45.88
CA ALA A 274 0.54 -5.29 45.34
C ALA A 274 0.26 -5.01 43.86
N ASP A 275 0.33 -3.75 43.43
CA ASP A 275 0.03 -3.36 42.04
C ASP A 275 1.15 -3.78 41.06
N ALA A 276 2.41 -3.75 41.50
CA ALA A 276 3.54 -4.25 40.72
C ALA A 276 3.49 -5.78 40.55
N VAL A 277 3.10 -6.51 41.60
CA VAL A 277 2.93 -7.97 41.56
C VAL A 277 1.73 -8.39 40.70
N ASN A 278 0.65 -7.61 40.70
CA ASN A 278 -0.51 -7.86 39.83
C ASN A 278 -0.22 -7.54 38.36
N GLN A 279 0.49 -6.46 38.06
CA GLN A 279 0.95 -6.19 36.68
C GLN A 279 1.90 -7.29 36.20
N ALA A 280 2.90 -7.67 37.00
CA ALA A 280 3.84 -8.74 36.64
C ALA A 280 3.16 -10.10 36.41
N ARG A 281 2.05 -10.39 37.11
CA ARG A 281 1.27 -11.63 36.91
C ARG A 281 0.51 -11.66 35.59
N VAL A 282 -0.01 -10.53 35.11
CA VAL A 282 -0.70 -10.45 33.79
C VAL A 282 0.30 -10.68 32.64
N TYR A 283 1.55 -10.27 32.80
CA TYR A 283 2.63 -10.54 31.84
C TYR A 283 3.15 -11.98 31.86
N GLN A 284 2.74 -12.79 32.83
CA GLN A 284 3.28 -14.14 33.06
C GLN A 284 2.26 -15.27 32.84
N ASP A 285 1.00 -15.00 32.48
CA ASP A 285 0.06 -16.05 32.10
C ASP A 285 0.27 -16.44 30.62
N PRO A 286 0.88 -17.62 30.32
CA PRO A 286 1.15 -18.03 28.94
C PRO A 286 -0.14 -18.17 28.11
N SER A 287 -1.29 -18.39 28.76
CA SER A 287 -2.58 -18.47 28.09
C SER A 287 -3.05 -17.11 27.56
N ILE A 288 -2.92 -16.04 28.34
CA ILE A 288 -3.34 -14.68 27.93
C ILE A 288 -2.49 -14.18 26.75
N LEU A 289 -1.18 -14.40 26.82
CA LEU A 289 -0.26 -14.04 25.73
C LEU A 289 -0.58 -14.80 24.44
N TYR A 290 -0.89 -16.10 24.54
CA TYR A 290 -1.32 -16.89 23.39
C TYR A 290 -2.61 -16.33 22.77
N HIS A 291 -3.63 -16.07 23.58
CA HIS A 291 -4.90 -15.52 23.12
C HIS A 291 -4.75 -14.13 22.50
N PHE A 292 -3.87 -13.28 23.05
CA PHE A 292 -3.56 -11.98 22.47
C PHE A 292 -2.90 -12.10 21.09
N ARG A 293 -1.90 -12.98 20.94
CA ARG A 293 -1.23 -13.22 19.63
C ARG A 293 -2.19 -13.81 18.60
N ASP A 294 -3.08 -14.73 19.01
CA ASP A 294 -4.11 -15.28 18.13
C ASP A 294 -5.10 -14.18 17.70
N MET A 295 -5.54 -13.33 18.63
CA MET A 295 -6.40 -12.18 18.34
C MET A 295 -5.76 -11.24 17.30
N GLN A 296 -4.51 -10.83 17.53
CA GLN A 296 -3.78 -9.95 16.59
C GLN A 296 -3.64 -10.59 15.20
N ARG A 297 -3.28 -11.87 15.14
CA ARG A 297 -3.16 -12.61 13.87
C ARG A 297 -4.48 -12.61 13.10
N ARG A 298 -5.60 -12.89 13.77
CA ARG A 298 -6.93 -12.90 13.13
C ARG A 298 -7.37 -11.50 12.69
N GLN A 299 -7.03 -10.46 13.44
CA GLN A 299 -7.30 -9.08 13.04
C GLN A 299 -6.53 -8.71 11.77
N VAL A 300 -5.23 -9.02 11.72
CA VAL A 300 -4.39 -8.82 10.55
C VAL A 300 -4.92 -9.59 9.34
N GLU A 301 -5.29 -10.85 9.54
CA GLU A 301 -5.85 -11.69 8.47
C GLU A 301 -7.19 -11.14 7.96
N TYR A 302 -8.04 -10.65 8.86
CA TYR A 302 -9.30 -9.99 8.49
C TYR A 302 -9.05 -8.75 7.64
N VAL A 303 -8.13 -7.87 8.06
CA VAL A 303 -7.73 -6.68 7.31
C VAL A 303 -7.19 -7.08 5.93
N LYS A 304 -6.26 -8.04 5.84
CA LYS A 304 -5.71 -8.54 4.56
C LYS A 304 -6.86 -9.01 3.63
N LYS A 305 -7.74 -9.87 4.13
CA LYS A 305 -8.87 -10.41 3.34
C LYS A 305 -9.85 -9.31 2.91
N ARG A 306 -10.12 -8.34 3.78
CA ARG A 306 -11.04 -7.24 3.47
C ARG A 306 -10.45 -6.30 2.41
N VAL A 307 -9.17 -5.95 2.51
CA VAL A 307 -8.49 -5.14 1.48
C VAL A 307 -8.52 -5.84 0.12
N LEU A 308 -8.17 -7.12 0.07
CA LEU A 308 -8.22 -7.90 -1.19
C LEU A 308 -9.64 -7.98 -1.79
N LEU A 309 -10.68 -8.02 -0.95
CA LEU A 309 -12.07 -7.97 -1.41
C LEU A 309 -12.42 -6.59 -2.00
N LEU A 310 -11.98 -5.51 -1.35
CA LEU A 310 -12.18 -4.15 -1.84
C LEU A 310 -11.47 -3.93 -3.18
N GLU A 311 -10.26 -4.47 -3.35
CA GLU A 311 -9.55 -4.48 -4.63
C GLU A 311 -10.35 -5.14 -5.75
N LYS A 312 -11.00 -6.28 -5.48
CA LYS A 312 -11.89 -6.93 -6.45
C LYS A 312 -13.05 -6.02 -6.86
N GLY A 313 -13.65 -5.31 -5.90
CA GLY A 313 -14.69 -4.32 -6.16
C GLY A 313 -14.18 -3.15 -7.02
N LEU A 314 -13.03 -2.58 -6.66
CA LEU A 314 -12.40 -1.47 -7.37
C LEU A 314 -12.05 -1.83 -8.81
N ASN A 315 -11.46 -3.02 -9.01
CA ASN A 315 -11.12 -3.52 -10.34
C ASN A 315 -12.38 -3.74 -11.19
N ALA A 316 -13.47 -4.24 -10.60
CA ALA A 316 -14.71 -4.44 -11.32
C ALA A 316 -15.39 -3.13 -11.74
N GLU A 317 -15.32 -2.09 -10.91
CA GLU A 317 -15.77 -0.74 -11.28
C GLU A 317 -14.92 -0.14 -12.38
N TYR A 318 -13.60 -0.24 -12.26
CA TYR A 318 -12.69 0.24 -13.30
C TYR A 318 -12.94 -0.44 -14.65
N GLN A 319 -13.11 -1.77 -14.67
CA GLN A 319 -13.47 -2.51 -15.89
C GLN A 319 -14.79 -2.03 -16.47
N LYS A 320 -15.79 -1.75 -15.62
CA LYS A 320 -17.09 -1.23 -16.06
C LYS A 320 -16.97 0.16 -16.66
N GLU A 321 -16.24 1.07 -16.03
CA GLU A 321 -15.97 2.42 -16.56
C GLU A 321 -15.26 2.31 -17.91
N PHE A 322 -14.16 1.58 -17.98
CA PHE A 322 -13.34 1.44 -19.18
C PHE A 322 -14.08 0.80 -20.37
N TYR A 323 -14.70 -0.37 -20.17
CA TYR A 323 -15.41 -1.06 -21.24
C TYR A 323 -16.82 -0.50 -21.50
N GLY A 324 -17.44 0.12 -20.51
CA GLY A 324 -18.69 0.86 -20.67
C GLY A 324 -18.50 2.12 -21.53
N GLU A 325 -17.40 2.84 -21.32
CA GLU A 325 -17.00 3.97 -22.16
C GLU A 325 -16.64 3.52 -23.58
N MET A 326 -15.89 2.42 -23.76
CA MET A 326 -15.60 1.89 -25.11
C MET A 326 -16.86 1.56 -25.89
N LYS A 327 -17.83 0.87 -25.27
CA LYS A 327 -19.12 0.56 -25.92
C LYS A 327 -19.93 1.82 -26.24
N THR A 328 -19.89 2.83 -25.39
CA THR A 328 -20.60 4.10 -25.64
C THR A 328 -19.93 4.89 -26.77
N ASN A 329 -18.60 4.88 -26.84
CA ASN A 329 -17.82 5.52 -27.89
C ASN A 329 -17.94 4.79 -29.24
N GLU A 330 -17.99 3.46 -29.25
CA GLU A 330 -18.30 2.65 -30.44
C GLU A 330 -19.71 2.96 -30.95
N VAL A 331 -20.72 2.92 -30.08
CA VAL A 331 -22.11 3.24 -30.46
C VAL A 331 -22.27 4.68 -30.94
N ALA A 332 -21.56 5.64 -30.32
CA ALA A 332 -21.56 7.03 -30.79
C ALA A 332 -20.88 7.18 -32.16
N SER A 333 -19.80 6.44 -32.41
CA SER A 333 -19.10 6.41 -33.69
C SER A 333 -19.95 5.76 -34.79
N GLU A 334 -20.62 4.65 -34.49
CA GLU A 334 -21.55 3.96 -35.39
C GLU A 334 -22.79 4.81 -35.71
N GLN A 335 -23.34 5.53 -34.73
CA GLN A 335 -24.45 6.47 -34.95
C GLN A 335 -24.02 7.68 -35.80
N GLN A 336 -22.80 8.17 -35.64
CA GLN A 336 -22.26 9.25 -36.46
C GLN A 336 -21.94 8.79 -37.90
N GLU A 337 -21.57 7.53 -38.09
CA GLU A 337 -21.34 6.93 -39.41
C GLU A 337 -22.67 6.63 -40.14
N ASN A 338 -23.68 6.13 -39.43
CA ASN A 338 -25.03 5.91 -39.99
C ASN A 338 -25.79 7.22 -40.25
N GLY A 339 -25.53 8.28 -39.47
CA GLY A 339 -26.14 9.60 -39.66
C GLY A 339 -25.67 10.34 -40.93
N LYS A 340 -24.56 9.92 -41.54
CA LYS A 340 -24.03 10.51 -42.80
C LYS A 340 -24.48 9.80 -44.08
N ARG A 341 -25.22 8.69 -44.01
CA ARG A 341 -25.64 7.91 -45.21
C ARG A 341 -27.09 8.12 -45.66
N VAL A 342 -27.84 9.06 -45.07
CA VAL A 342 -29.23 9.32 -45.49
C VAL A 342 -29.48 10.82 -45.59
N ALA A 343 -29.03 11.43 -46.69
CA ALA A 343 -29.60 12.67 -47.20
C ALA A 343 -29.46 12.70 -48.74
N ASP A 344 -30.63 12.58 -49.36
CA ASP A 344 -31.05 13.07 -50.68
C ASP A 344 -30.49 12.46 -51.96
N MET A 345 -31.32 11.60 -52.54
CA MET A 345 -31.36 11.30 -53.97
C MET A 345 -32.75 11.68 -54.49
N PRO A 346 -32.91 12.66 -55.41
CA PRO A 346 -34.13 12.82 -56.17
C PRO A 346 -33.97 12.17 -57.55
N ASN A 347 -34.91 11.29 -57.88
CA ASN A 347 -34.99 10.59 -59.15
C ASN A 347 -36.00 11.30 -60.06
N ALA A 348 -35.59 11.76 -61.25
CA ALA A 348 -36.49 12.06 -62.36
C ALA A 348 -35.80 11.85 -63.72
N ARG A 349 -36.42 11.00 -64.54
CA ARG A 349 -36.11 10.69 -65.96
C ARG A 349 -36.16 11.99 -66.80
N THR A 350 -35.47 12.17 -67.94
CA THR A 350 -35.72 11.52 -69.25
C THR A 350 -34.72 12.05 -70.30
N THR A 351 -34.29 11.17 -71.22
CA THR A 351 -33.74 11.36 -72.60
C THR A 351 -32.49 12.24 -72.85
N GLU A 352 -31.39 11.62 -73.29
CA GLU A 352 -30.92 11.57 -74.70
C GLU A 352 -29.53 10.87 -74.78
N THR A 353 -29.38 9.90 -75.66
CA THR A 353 -28.10 9.33 -76.17
C THR A 353 -27.68 10.14 -77.42
N PRO A 354 -26.38 10.23 -77.85
CA PRO A 354 -25.54 9.05 -78.13
C PRO A 354 -23.99 9.21 -78.05
N SER A 355 -23.33 8.09 -78.39
CA SER A 355 -21.93 7.91 -78.88
C SER A 355 -20.85 7.64 -77.81
N GLN A 356 -20.39 6.38 -77.72
CA GLN A 356 -19.09 5.86 -78.24
C GLN A 356 -17.90 6.52 -77.51
N VAL A 357 -17.00 5.81 -76.83
CA VAL A 357 -16.08 4.76 -77.31
C VAL A 357 -15.51 4.00 -76.10
N SER A 358 -15.27 2.69 -76.28
CA SER A 358 -14.56 1.81 -75.35
C SER A 358 -13.07 2.12 -75.26
N GLU A 359 -12.45 1.98 -74.08
CA GLU A 359 -11.08 1.44 -73.88
C GLU A 359 -10.76 1.45 -72.37
N ARG A 360 -10.84 0.30 -71.69
CA ARG A 360 -9.74 -0.65 -71.40
C ARG A 360 -8.58 -0.05 -70.58
N LEU A 361 -8.47 -0.58 -69.36
CA LEU A 361 -7.32 -0.51 -68.45
C LEU A 361 -5.98 -0.79 -69.16
N PRO A 362 -4.88 -0.10 -68.80
CA PRO A 362 -3.54 -0.56 -69.15
C PRO A 362 -3.05 -1.63 -68.16
N PRO A 363 -2.42 -2.72 -68.62
CA PRO A 363 -1.67 -3.64 -67.78
C PRO A 363 -0.23 -3.17 -67.57
N ILE A 364 0.34 -3.75 -66.52
CA ILE A 364 1.72 -3.69 -66.01
C ILE A 364 2.76 -4.06 -67.06
N GLU A 365 3.93 -3.40 -67.01
CA GLU A 365 5.31 -3.92 -67.23
C GLU A 365 6.28 -2.72 -67.05
N VAL A 366 7.47 -2.80 -66.43
CA VAL A 366 8.42 -3.89 -66.14
C VAL A 366 9.03 -3.69 -64.75
#